data_AF-A0A9E2AD11-F1
#
_entry.id   AF-A0A9E2AD11-F1
#
_cell.length_a   1.000
_cell.length_b   1.000
_cell.length_c   1.000
_cell.angle_alpha   90.00
_cell.angle_beta   90.00
_cell.angle_gamma   90.00
#
_symmetry.space_group_name_H-M   'P 1'
#
loop_
_entity.id
_entity.type
_entity.pdbx_description
1 polymer ?
#
loop_
_entity_poly.entity_id
_entity_poly.type
_entity_poly.pdbx_seq_one_letter_code
_entity_poly.pdbx_strand_id
1 'polypeptide(L)'
;SVDRIDCTEPHALEAYYVGSAYESYDLYPGTEEIDDVAITSCRLRFERFVGFEWESSQLDFWWLTPTPAGWDQGDRELVCLVGDFEKELVVGSLENAGR
;
A
#
# COMPACT_ATOMS: atom_id res chain seq x y z
N SER A 1 3.75 12.96 8.01
CA SER A 1 5.04 12.36 7.65
C SER A 1 5.05 10.97 8.22
N VAL A 2 5.51 9.98 7.46
CA VAL A 2 5.73 8.60 7.93
C VAL A 2 7.25 8.39 7.91
N ASP A 3 7.79 7.87 9.01
CA ASP A 3 9.23 7.59 9.09
C ASP A 3 9.55 6.26 8.40
N ARG A 4 10.64 6.25 7.63
CA ARG A 4 11.12 5.06 6.94
C ARG A 4 12.28 4.47 7.73
N ILE A 5 12.22 3.17 7.99
CA ILE A 5 13.27 2.39 8.65
C ILE A 5 13.64 1.18 7.79
N ASP A 6 14.81 0.58 8.05
CA ASP A 6 15.24 -0.60 7.33
C ASP A 6 14.33 -1.79 7.66
N CYS A 7 14.04 -2.64 6.66
CA CYS A 7 13.19 -3.83 6.88
C CYS A 7 13.80 -4.78 7.91
N THR A 8 15.12 -4.73 8.14
CA THR A 8 15.79 -5.52 9.19
C THR A 8 15.54 -5.00 10.60
N GLU A 9 14.93 -3.83 10.75
CA GLU A 9 14.48 -3.28 12.01
C GLU A 9 12.98 -3.60 12.22
N PRO A 10 12.51 -3.71 13.48
CA PRO A 10 11.09 -3.91 13.75
C PRO A 10 10.20 -2.80 13.18
N HIS A 11 9.26 -3.16 12.32
CA HIS A 11 8.34 -2.22 11.67
C HIS A 11 6.91 -2.79 11.60
N ALA A 12 5.91 -1.91 11.60
CA ALA A 12 4.51 -2.32 11.55
C ALA A 12 4.03 -2.59 10.11
N LEU A 13 4.53 -1.81 9.15
CA LEU A 13 4.11 -1.85 7.76
C LEU A 13 5.32 -1.75 6.83
N GLU A 14 5.30 -2.54 5.77
CA GLU A 14 6.28 -2.50 4.68
C GLU A 14 5.64 -1.94 3.41
N ALA A 15 6.29 -0.98 2.76
CA ALA A 15 5.86 -0.50 1.46
C ALA A 15 6.27 -1.50 0.37
N TYR A 16 5.29 -2.18 -0.23
CA TYR A 16 5.52 -3.15 -1.31
C TYR A 16 5.26 -2.56 -2.71
N TYR A 17 4.64 -1.39 -2.78
CA TYR A 17 4.49 -0.64 -4.03
C TYR A 17 4.48 0.86 -3.76
N VAL A 18 5.23 1.60 -4.56
CA VAL A 18 5.18 3.06 -4.65
C VAL A 18 5.11 3.41 -6.14
N GLY A 19 4.06 4.08 -6.57
CA GLY A 19 3.86 4.45 -7.96
C GLY A 19 2.59 5.28 -8.14
N SER A 20 2.01 5.26 -9.33
CA SER A 20 0.72 5.91 -9.60
C SER A 20 -0.30 4.86 -10.05
N ALA A 21 -1.59 5.19 -9.89
CA ALA A 21 -2.73 4.42 -10.37
C ALA A 21 -3.87 5.33 -10.89
N TYR A 22 -3.61 6.63 -11.05
CA TYR A 22 -4.65 7.65 -11.25
C TYR A 22 -4.51 8.39 -12.59
N GLU A 23 -3.80 7.81 -13.56
CA GLU A 23 -3.46 8.46 -14.83
C GLU A 23 -4.69 8.80 -15.69
N SER A 24 -5.82 8.14 -15.44
CA SER A 24 -7.09 8.40 -16.13
C SER A 24 -7.85 9.62 -15.62
N TYR A 25 -7.39 10.26 -14.54
CA TYR A 25 -8.08 11.40 -13.92
C TYR A 25 -7.27 12.68 -14.07
N ASP A 26 -7.86 13.67 -14.73
CA ASP A 26 -7.29 15.02 -14.82
C ASP A 26 -7.55 15.83 -13.52
N LEU A 27 -8.77 15.74 -12.99
CA LEU A 27 -9.22 16.38 -11.75
C LEU A 27 -9.35 15.37 -10.62
N TYR A 28 -9.26 15.81 -9.37
CA TYR A 28 -9.43 14.96 -8.21
C TYR A 28 -10.85 14.37 -8.23
N PRO A 29 -11.02 13.05 -8.38
CA PRO A 29 -12.33 12.46 -8.61
C PRO A 29 -13.18 12.35 -7.33
N GLY A 30 -12.58 12.61 -6.18
CA GLY A 30 -13.19 12.41 -4.87
C GLY A 30 -12.46 11.31 -4.10
N THR A 31 -12.54 11.36 -2.76
CA THR A 31 -11.81 10.45 -1.89
C THR A 31 -12.27 9.00 -2.06
N GLU A 32 -13.58 8.77 -2.21
CA GLU A 32 -14.15 7.43 -2.42
C GLU A 32 -13.58 6.76 -3.68
N GLU A 33 -13.59 7.46 -4.82
CA GLU A 33 -13.04 6.92 -6.07
C GLU A 33 -11.52 6.67 -5.97
N ILE A 34 -10.78 7.58 -5.32
CA ILE A 34 -9.33 7.41 -5.11
C ILE A 34 -9.03 6.18 -4.25
N ASP A 35 -9.82 5.93 -3.21
CA ASP A 35 -9.68 4.77 -2.35
C ASP A 35 -10.04 3.48 -3.08
N ASP A 36 -11.13 3.45 -3.86
CA ASP A 36 -11.53 2.27 -4.64
C ASP A 36 -10.45 1.85 -5.66
N VAL A 37 -9.84 2.82 -6.35
CA VAL A 37 -8.71 2.60 -7.26
C VAL A 37 -7.47 2.09 -6.50
N ALA A 38 -7.20 2.66 -5.32
CA ALA A 38 -6.09 2.24 -4.47
C ALA A 38 -6.26 0.80 -3.98
N ILE A 39 -7.43 0.45 -3.43
CA ILE A 39 -7.77 -0.90 -2.94
C ILE A 39 -7.56 -1.92 -4.06
N THR A 40 -8.13 -1.66 -5.23
CA THR A 40 -8.02 -2.56 -6.39
C THR A 40 -6.55 -2.73 -6.81
N SER A 41 -5.81 -1.62 -6.89
CA SER A 41 -4.41 -1.62 -7.32
C SER A 41 -3.48 -2.31 -6.33
N CYS A 42 -3.68 -2.10 -5.03
CA CYS A 42 -2.91 -2.69 -3.96
C CYS A 42 -3.19 -4.18 -3.86
N ARG A 43 -4.46 -4.61 -3.84
CA ARG A 43 -4.82 -6.05 -3.81
C ARG A 43 -4.15 -6.85 -4.93
N LEU A 44 -4.16 -6.33 -6.17
CA LEU A 44 -3.53 -7.00 -7.32
C LEU A 44 -2.00 -7.14 -7.20
N ARG A 45 -1.36 -6.25 -6.43
CA ARG A 45 0.09 -6.24 -6.22
C ARG A 45 0.50 -7.02 -4.97
N PHE A 46 -0.38 -7.09 -3.98
CA PHE A 46 -0.18 -7.86 -2.76
C PHE A 46 0.18 -9.31 -3.09
N GLU A 47 -0.61 -9.98 -3.91
CA GLU A 47 -0.37 -11.40 -4.24
C GLU A 47 1.00 -11.60 -4.92
N ARG A 48 1.40 -10.66 -5.77
CA ARG A 48 2.71 -10.71 -6.46
C ARG A 48 3.88 -10.49 -5.50
N PHE A 49 3.67 -9.71 -4.45
CA PHE A 49 4.69 -9.39 -3.46
C PHE A 49 4.79 -10.47 -2.39
N VAL A 50 3.67 -10.83 -1.76
CA VAL A 50 3.60 -11.82 -0.67
C VAL A 50 3.75 -13.24 -1.18
N GLY A 51 3.35 -13.51 -2.43
CA GLY A 51 3.29 -14.85 -3.00
C GLY A 51 2.09 -15.67 -2.49
N PHE A 52 1.05 -15.00 -1.98
CA PHE A 52 -0.15 -15.62 -1.41
C PHE A 52 -1.38 -14.74 -1.66
N GLU A 53 -2.54 -15.35 -1.88
CA GLU A 53 -3.80 -14.63 -2.07
C GLU A 53 -4.18 -13.87 -0.79
N TRP A 54 -4.57 -12.59 -0.93
CA TRP A 54 -4.94 -11.74 0.21
C TRP A 54 -6.08 -12.35 1.04
N GLU A 55 -7.14 -12.85 0.38
CA GLU A 55 -8.30 -13.44 1.05
C GLU A 55 -7.96 -14.65 1.93
N SER A 56 -6.82 -15.29 1.70
CA SER A 56 -6.34 -16.44 2.47
C SER A 56 -5.16 -16.11 3.40
N SER A 57 -4.60 -14.90 3.31
CA SER A 57 -3.40 -14.47 4.01
C SER A 57 -3.70 -14.07 5.46
N GLN A 58 -2.71 -14.25 6.34
CA GLN A 58 -2.65 -13.65 7.68
C GLN A 58 -2.18 -12.19 7.64
N LEU A 59 -1.61 -11.78 6.50
CA LEU A 59 -1.20 -10.40 6.25
C LEU A 59 -2.36 -9.65 5.62
N ASP A 60 -2.42 -8.36 5.90
CA ASP A 60 -3.38 -7.45 5.30
C ASP A 60 -2.63 -6.26 4.69
N PHE A 61 -3.33 -5.47 3.89
CA PHE A 61 -2.75 -4.30 3.24
C PHE A 61 -3.47 -3.01 3.59
N TRP A 62 -2.70 -1.93 3.55
CA TRP A 62 -3.18 -0.56 3.68
C TRP A 62 -2.67 0.28 2.50
N TRP A 63 -3.19 1.48 2.36
CA TRP A 63 -2.79 2.39 1.30
C TRP A 63 -2.63 3.83 1.80
N LEU A 64 -1.73 4.56 1.14
CA LEU A 64 -1.67 6.01 1.20
C LEU A 64 -1.99 6.53 -0.18
N THR A 65 -2.94 7.47 -0.23
CA THR A 65 -3.45 8.08 -1.44
C THR A 65 -3.15 9.58 -1.46
N PRO A 66 -3.17 10.23 -2.63
CA PRO A 66 -3.03 11.67 -2.72
C PRO A 66 -4.19 12.36 -2.00
N THR A 67 -3.87 13.42 -1.26
CA THR A 67 -4.88 14.34 -0.73
C THR A 67 -5.38 15.29 -1.84
N PRO A 68 -6.56 15.92 -1.72
CA PRO A 68 -7.00 16.94 -2.67
C PRO A 68 -5.97 18.06 -2.86
N ALA A 69 -5.36 18.53 -1.77
CA ALA A 69 -4.32 19.57 -1.82
C ALA A 69 -3.02 19.09 -2.47
N GLY A 70 -2.67 17.81 -2.30
CA GLY A 70 -1.54 17.19 -3.01
C GLY A 70 -1.84 17.08 -4.50
N TRP A 71 -3.07 16.69 -4.85
CA TRP A 71 -3.51 16.56 -6.23
C TRP A 71 -3.37 17.86 -7.01
N ASP A 72 -3.76 18.99 -6.41
CA ASP A 72 -3.60 20.34 -6.95
C ASP A 72 -2.13 20.71 -7.20
N GLN A 73 -1.21 20.07 -6.50
CA GLN A 73 0.25 20.22 -6.65
C GLN A 73 0.87 19.15 -7.57
N GLY A 74 0.04 18.31 -8.19
CA GLY A 74 0.48 17.25 -9.11
C GLY A 74 0.81 15.91 -8.45
N ASP A 75 0.55 15.75 -7.15
CA ASP A 75 0.70 14.46 -6.47
C ASP A 75 -0.29 13.44 -7.03
N ARG A 76 0.24 12.28 -7.41
CA ARG A 76 -0.50 11.11 -7.92
C ARG A 76 0.05 9.83 -7.29
N GLU A 77 0.79 9.94 -6.19
CA GLU A 77 1.44 8.79 -5.57
C GLU A 77 0.43 7.91 -4.83
N LEU A 78 0.42 6.63 -5.20
CA LEU A 78 -0.16 5.53 -4.45
C LEU A 78 0.97 4.76 -3.78
N VAL A 79 0.90 4.64 -2.46
CA VAL A 79 1.74 3.73 -1.68
C VAL A 79 0.89 2.59 -1.17
N CYS A 80 1.26 1.35 -1.49
CA CYS A 80 0.65 0.16 -0.91
C CYS A 80 1.55 -0.40 0.19
N LEU A 81 0.94 -0.70 1.33
CA LEU A 81 1.60 -1.12 2.57
C LEU A 81 1.10 -2.50 2.96
N VAL A 82 1.96 -3.38 3.47
CA VAL A 82 1.60 -4.71 3.98
C VAL A 82 2.04 -4.86 5.43
N GLY A 83 1.23 -5.55 6.24
CA GLY A 83 1.54 -5.84 7.63
C GLY A 83 0.87 -7.13 8.11
N ASP A 84 1.33 -7.63 9.26
CA ASP A 84 0.73 -8.76 9.96
C ASP A 84 -0.15 -8.21 11.08
N PHE A 85 -1.48 -8.19 10.93
CA PHE A 85 -2.34 -7.50 11.90
C PHE A 85 -2.57 -8.31 13.19
N GLU A 86 -2.09 -9.55 13.25
CA GLU A 86 -1.99 -10.33 14.49
C GLU A 86 -0.69 -10.00 15.26
N LYS A 87 0.28 -9.34 14.63
CA LYS A 87 1.55 -8.92 15.23
C LYS A 87 1.76 -7.40 15.13
N GLU A 88 2.02 -6.73 16.24
CA GLU A 88 2.32 -5.28 16.19
C GLU A 88 3.51 -4.92 15.28
N LEU A 89 4.51 -5.80 15.18
CA LEU A 89 5.75 -5.55 14.43
C LEU A 89 6.24 -6.83 13.74
N VAL A 90 6.85 -6.66 12.57
CA VAL A 90 7.61 -7.67 11.83
C VAL A 90 9.07 -7.27 11.72
N VAL A 91 9.95 -8.26 11.49
CA VAL A 91 11.37 -8.06 11.22
C VAL A 91 11.71 -8.84 9.96
N GLY A 92 12.42 -8.20 9.03
CA GLY A 92 12.63 -8.67 7.68
C GLY A 92 11.51 -8.25 6.74
N SER A 93 11.74 -8.41 5.44
CA SER A 93 10.72 -8.18 4.43
C SER A 93 9.66 -9.30 4.43
N LEU A 94 8.43 -8.93 4.11
CA LEU A 94 7.28 -9.80 3.86
C LEU A 94 7.20 -10.24 2.39
N GLU A 95 8.18 -9.89 1.55
CA GLU A 95 8.30 -10.39 0.18
C GLU A 95 8.42 -11.93 0.18
N ASN A 96 7.59 -12.62 -0.60
CA ASN A 96 7.49 -14.07 -0.68
C ASN A 96 7.29 -14.77 0.68
N ALA A 97 6.66 -14.09 1.66
CA ALA A 97 6.40 -14.69 2.97
C ALA A 97 5.45 -15.90 2.91
N GLY A 98 4.60 -15.99 1.87
CA GLY A 98 3.77 -17.16 1.59
C GLY A 98 2.77 -17.50 2.69
N ARG A 99 2.24 -16.49 3.38
CA ARG A 99 1.31 -16.64 4.50
C ARG A 99 0.31 -15.51 4.55
#